data_AF-A0A7J9Z157-F1
#
_entry.id   AF-A0A7J9Z157-F1
#
_cell.length_a   1.000
_cell.length_b   1.000
_cell.length_c   1.000
_cell.angle_alpha   90.00
_cell.angle_beta   90.00
_cell.angle_gamma   90.00
#
_symmetry.space_group_name_H-M   'P 1'
#
loop_
_entity.id
_entity.type
_entity.pdbx_description
1 polymer ?
#
loop_
_entity_poly.entity_id
_entity_poly.type
_entity_poly.pdbx_seq_one_letter_code
_entity_poly.pdbx_strand_id
1 'polypeptide(L)'
;IEQDNIEKFAQDKGIPFTNYVSLCRSPMVQQLISDEVEKVNANFARVETVKRFHLIERQLTPEDEELTPTMKLKRKLVNQKYAQEIEAMYGPPKQAAKVA
;
A
#
# COMPACT_ATOMS: atom_id res chain seq x y z
N ILE A 1 2.41 -9.34 -4.36
CA ILE A 1 3.78 -9.80 -4.04
C ILE A 1 3.74 -10.37 -2.64
N GLU A 2 4.14 -11.62 -2.44
CA GLU A 2 4.21 -12.24 -1.11
C GLU A 2 5.45 -11.76 -0.35
N GLN A 3 5.42 -11.81 0.99
CA GLN A 3 6.49 -11.31 1.87
C GLN A 3 7.85 -11.93 1.51
N ASP A 4 7.92 -13.24 1.36
CA ASP A 4 9.15 -13.98 1.05
C ASP A 4 9.85 -13.46 -0.20
N ASN A 5 9.07 -13.03 -1.21
CA ASN A 5 9.61 -12.45 -2.44
C ASN A 5 10.23 -11.07 -2.20
N ILE A 6 9.66 -10.27 -1.30
CA ILE A 6 10.19 -8.95 -0.94
C ILE A 6 11.44 -9.10 -0.08
N GLU A 7 11.44 -10.04 0.87
CA GLU A 7 12.63 -10.33 1.70
C GLU A 7 13.79 -10.81 0.85
N LYS A 8 13.54 -11.72 -0.10
CA LYS A 8 14.57 -12.16 -1.04
C LYS A 8 15.11 -11.02 -1.89
N PHE A 9 14.24 -10.15 -2.42
CA PHE A 9 14.66 -8.96 -3.14
C PHE A 9 15.53 -8.05 -2.27
N ALA A 10 15.16 -7.85 -1.00
CA ALA A 10 15.93 -7.05 -0.07
C ALA A 10 17.32 -7.65 0.19
N GLN A 11 17.41 -8.97 0.37
CA GLN A 11 18.68 -9.66 0.51
C GLN A 11 19.54 -9.54 -0.76
N ASP A 12 18.98 -9.81 -1.94
CA ASP A 12 19.67 -9.74 -3.23
C ASP A 12 20.22 -8.33 -3.53
N LYS A 13 19.54 -7.29 -3.04
CA LYS A 13 19.92 -5.88 -3.19
C LYS A 13 20.75 -5.33 -2.02
N GLY A 14 21.01 -6.14 -0.99
CA GLY A 14 21.74 -5.70 0.21
C GLY A 14 21.00 -4.63 1.03
N ILE A 15 19.67 -4.62 0.99
CA ILE A 15 18.82 -3.72 1.76
C ILE A 15 18.78 -4.24 3.21
N PRO A 16 19.24 -3.46 4.21
CA PRO A 16 19.15 -3.88 5.59
C PRO A 16 17.71 -3.83 6.09
N PHE A 17 17.24 -4.91 6.70
CA PHE A 17 15.95 -4.98 7.38
C PHE A 17 16.06 -5.90 8.60
N THR A 18 15.24 -5.65 9.63
CA THR A 18 15.19 -6.45 10.86
C THR A 18 13.82 -7.05 11.12
N ASN A 19 12.78 -6.48 10.50
CA ASN A 19 11.40 -6.91 10.60
C ASN A 19 10.57 -6.36 9.43
N TYR A 20 9.32 -6.81 9.33
CA TYR A 20 8.36 -6.38 8.32
C TYR A 20 8.20 -4.85 8.24
N VAL A 21 8.13 -4.18 9.39
CA VAL A 21 8.01 -2.71 9.46
C VAL A 21 9.18 -2.01 8.75
N SER A 22 10.41 -2.43 9.05
CA SER A 22 11.62 -1.87 8.42
C SER A 22 11.65 -2.12 6.91
N LEU A 23 11.09 -3.25 6.46
CA LEU A 23 10.96 -3.59 5.04
C LEU A 23 9.96 -2.65 4.34
N CYS A 24 8.79 -2.43 4.92
CA CYS A 24 7.77 -1.50 4.40
C CYS A 24 8.27 -0.05 4.31
N ARG A 25 9.13 0.37 5.25
CA ARG A 25 9.73 1.71 5.27
C ARG A 25 10.90 1.87 4.31
N SER A 26 11.45 0.79 3.76
CA SER A 26 12.58 0.86 2.85
C SER A 26 12.20 1.58 1.55
N PRO A 27 12.90 2.66 1.16
CA PRO A 27 12.61 3.38 -0.08
C PRO A 27 12.71 2.48 -1.33
N MET A 28 13.64 1.51 -1.32
CA MET A 28 13.81 0.58 -2.43
C MET A 28 12.64 -0.41 -2.55
N VAL A 29 12.07 -0.85 -1.42
CA VAL A 29 10.88 -1.72 -1.42
C VAL A 29 9.65 -0.93 -1.88
N GLN A 30 9.50 0.31 -1.41
CA GLN A 30 8.44 1.20 -1.88
C GLN A 30 8.54 1.47 -3.37
N GLN A 31 9.75 1.69 -3.89
CA GLN A 31 9.98 1.85 -5.32
C GLN A 31 9.62 0.60 -6.11
N LEU A 32 10.06 -0.59 -5.67
CA LEU A 32 9.70 -1.85 -6.31
C LEU A 32 8.19 -2.01 -6.44
N ILE A 33 7.44 -1.71 -5.38
CA ILE A 33 5.98 -1.80 -5.39
C ILE A 33 5.38 -0.71 -6.30
N SER A 34 5.93 0.49 -6.28
CA SER A 34 5.52 1.58 -7.19
C SER A 34 5.65 1.16 -8.65
N ASP A 35 6.78 0.58 -9.03
CA ASP A 35 7.05 0.14 -10.40
C ASP A 35 6.06 -0.94 -10.84
N GLU A 36 5.72 -1.89 -9.96
CA GLU A 36 4.71 -2.90 -10.25
C GLU A 36 3.30 -2.30 -10.38
N VAL A 37 2.95 -1.34 -9.51
CA VAL A 37 1.68 -0.62 -9.62
C VAL A 37 1.60 0.16 -10.94
N GLU A 38 2.68 0.80 -11.36
CA GLU A 38 2.75 1.52 -12.63
C GLU A 38 2.60 0.60 -13.85
N LYS A 39 3.26 -0.57 -13.84
CA LYS A 39 3.09 -1.61 -14.87
C LYS A 39 1.64 -2.06 -14.99
N VAL A 40 0.95 -2.26 -13.86
CA VAL A 40 -0.46 -2.65 -13.85
C VAL A 40 -1.33 -1.50 -14.36
N ASN A 41 -1.11 -0.28 -13.85
CA ASN A 41 -1.84 0.93 -14.23
C ASN A 41 -1.79 1.22 -15.73
N ALA A 42 -0.71 0.85 -16.42
CA ALA A 42 -0.59 1.00 -17.87
C ALA A 42 -1.69 0.26 -18.67
N ASN A 43 -2.36 -0.72 -18.07
CA ASN A 43 -3.43 -1.50 -18.69
C ASN A 43 -4.84 -0.95 -18.44
N PHE A 44 -4.97 0.15 -17.67
CA PHE A 44 -6.27 0.68 -17.25
C PHE A 44 -6.49 2.14 -17.66
N ALA A 45 -7.75 2.55 -17.74
CA ALA A 45 -8.08 3.95 -18.00
C ALA A 45 -7.60 4.83 -16.83
N ARG A 46 -7.27 6.09 -17.12
CA ARG A 46 -6.73 7.04 -16.12
C ARG A 46 -7.57 7.18 -14.85
N VAL A 47 -8.88 6.94 -14.93
CA VAL A 47 -9.83 7.02 -13.80
C VAL A 47 -9.83 5.77 -12.91
N GLU A 48 -9.36 4.63 -13.43
CA GLU A 48 -9.32 3.34 -12.73
C GLU A 48 -7.94 3.05 -12.10
N THR A 49 -6.90 3.77 -12.54
CA THR A 49 -5.53 3.58 -12.02
C THR A 49 -5.39 3.98 -10.55
N VAL A 50 -4.53 3.27 -9.83
CA VAL A 50 -4.10 3.63 -8.47
C VAL A 50 -3.23 4.88 -8.53
N LYS A 51 -3.65 5.96 -7.86
CA LYS A 51 -2.92 7.25 -7.85
C LYS A 51 -1.92 7.39 -6.71
N ARG A 52 -2.26 6.82 -5.56
CA ARG A 52 -1.48 6.84 -4.33
C ARG A 52 -1.74 5.51 -3.63
N PHE A 53 -0.71 4.98 -3.00
CA PHE A 53 -0.79 3.79 -2.17
C PHE A 53 0.01 4.02 -0.89
N HIS A 54 -0.32 3.25 0.15
CA HIS A 54 0.39 3.23 1.41
C HIS A 54 0.59 1.78 1.83
N LEU A 55 1.80 1.44 2.28
CA LEU A 55 2.12 0.11 2.79
C LEU A 55 1.80 0.08 4.28
N ILE A 56 0.82 -0.73 4.66
CA ILE A 56 0.55 -0.97 6.08
C ILE A 56 1.72 -1.76 6.69
N GLU A 57 2.19 -1.31 7.84
CA GLU A 57 3.34 -1.89 8.55
C GLU A 57 2.98 -3.16 9.35
N ARG A 58 1.81 -3.74 9.05
CA ARG A 58 1.28 -4.92 9.71
C ARG A 58 0.83 -5.92 8.65
N GLN A 59 1.22 -7.18 8.83
CA GLN A 59 0.70 -8.28 8.02
C GLN A 59 -0.74 -8.58 8.40
N LEU A 60 -1.60 -8.78 7.40
CA LEU A 60 -2.97 -9.24 7.62
C LEU A 60 -3.00 -10.76 7.72
N THR A 61 -3.64 -11.30 8.74
CA THR A 61 -3.77 -12.76 8.94
C THR A 61 -5.24 -13.20 8.96
N PRO A 62 -5.57 -14.48 8.70
CA PRO A 62 -6.96 -14.96 8.74
C PRO A 62 -7.68 -14.71 10.06
N GLU A 63 -6.93 -14.60 11.15
CA GLU A 63 -7.42 -14.34 12.49
C GLU A 63 -7.77 -12.85 12.72
N ASP A 64 -7.31 -11.95 11.84
CA ASP A 64 -7.69 -10.54 11.91
C ASP A 64 -9.18 -10.38 11.63
N GLU A 65 -9.85 -9.55 12.45
CA GLU A 65 -11.26 -9.21 12.27
C GLU A 65 -11.53 -8.55 10.91
N GLU A 66 -10.51 -7.96 10.29
CA GLU A 66 -10.55 -7.29 8.99
C GLU A 66 -10.65 -8.26 7.81
N LEU A 67 -10.38 -9.54 8.04
CA LEU A 67 -10.48 -10.58 7.04
C LEU A 67 -11.66 -11.52 7.32
N THR A 68 -12.21 -12.07 6.25
CA THR A 68 -13.05 -13.27 6.34
C THR A 68 -12.14 -14.48 6.49
N PRO A 69 -12.66 -15.64 6.96
CA PRO A 69 -11.92 -16.90 6.92
C PRO A 69 -11.41 -17.29 5.52
N THR A 70 -11.96 -16.69 4.47
CA THR A 70 -11.56 -16.82 3.07
C THR A 70 -10.63 -15.72 2.57
N MET A 71 -9.96 -14.98 3.48
CA MET A 71 -9.02 -13.90 3.19
C MET A 71 -9.63 -12.70 2.42
N LYS A 72 -10.95 -12.50 2.45
CA LYS A 72 -11.57 -11.31 1.85
C LYS A 72 -11.57 -10.16 2.85
N LEU A 73 -11.22 -8.96 2.38
CA LEU A 73 -11.23 -7.73 3.18
C LEU A 73 -12.66 -7.30 3.54
N LYS A 74 -12.91 -7.10 4.84
CA LYS A 74 -14.09 -6.41 5.36
C LYS A 74 -13.89 -4.91 5.28
N ARG A 75 -14.20 -4.33 4.11
CA ARG A 75 -13.98 -2.90 3.77
C ARG A 75 -14.40 -1.92 4.86
N LYS A 76 -15.54 -2.13 5.52
CA LYS A 76 -16.01 -1.23 6.59
C LYS A 76 -15.02 -1.14 7.74
N LEU A 77 -14.47 -2.27 8.20
CA LEU A 77 -13.54 -2.31 9.32
C LEU A 77 -12.17 -1.77 8.92
N VAL A 78 -11.69 -2.12 7.73
CA VAL A 78 -10.45 -1.60 7.15
C VAL A 78 -10.50 -0.06 7.05
N ASN A 79 -11.59 0.49 6.51
CA ASN A 79 -11.76 1.94 6.39
C ASN A 79 -11.81 2.65 7.75
N GLN A 80 -12.35 2.00 8.78
CA GLN A 80 -12.38 2.56 10.13
C GLN A 80 -11.01 2.52 10.79
N LYS A 81 -10.29 1.40 10.64
CA LYS A 81 -9.00 1.17 11.30
C LYS A 81 -7.87 2.02 10.70
N TYR A 82 -7.84 2.14 9.37
CA TYR A 82 -6.82 2.92 8.66
C TYR A 82 -7.35 4.27 8.16
N ALA A 83 -8.37 4.82 8.83
CA ALA A 83 -9.01 6.07 8.41
C ALA A 83 -7.97 7.20 8.27
N GLN A 84 -7.04 7.29 9.21
CA GLN A 84 -6.03 8.35 9.24
C GLN A 84 -5.05 8.24 8.06
N GLU A 85 -4.56 7.04 7.76
CA GLU A 85 -3.65 6.77 6.66
C GLU A 85 -4.35 7.01 5.31
N ILE A 86 -5.61 6.59 5.20
CA ILE A 86 -6.44 6.84 4.03
C ILE A 86 -6.66 8.35 3.83
N GLU A 87 -7.04 9.09 4.88
CA GLU A 87 -7.22 10.54 4.83
C GLU A 87 -5.91 11.27 4.46
N ALA A 88 -4.79 10.85 5.04
CA ALA A 88 -3.48 11.40 4.71
C ALA A 88 -3.12 11.21 3.22
N MET A 89 -3.55 10.10 2.60
CA MET A 89 -3.37 9.89 1.17
C MET A 89 -4.21 10.83 0.31
N TYR A 90 -5.38 11.30 0.74
CA TYR A 90 -6.17 12.26 -0.04
C TYR A 90 -5.68 13.71 0.15
N GLY A 91 -5.06 14.01 1.29
CA GLY A 91 -4.64 15.37 1.66
C GLY A 91 -5.84 16.30 1.86
N PRO A 92 -5.61 17.58 2.25
CA PRO A 92 -6.69 18.55 2.29
C PRO A 92 -7.31 18.70 0.89
N PRO A 93 -8.63 18.92 0.78
CA PRO A 93 -9.28 19.09 -0.51
C PRO A 93 -8.53 20.19 -1.28
N LYS A 94 -8.14 19.89 -2.53
CA LYS A 94 -7.55 20.89 -3.41
C LYS A 94 -8.49 22.09 -3.41
N GLN A 95 -8.02 23.22 -2.87
CA GLN A 95 -8.76 24.47 -2.95
C GLN A 95 -9.07 24.69 -4.42
N ALA A 96 -10.36 24.64 -4.77
CA ALA A 96 -10.80 24.94 -6.11
C ALA A 96 -10.26 26.33 -6.42
N ALA A 97 -9.40 26.43 -7.43
CA ALA A 97 -8.94 27.71 -7.94
C ALA A 97 -10.20 28.52 -8.24
N LYS A 98 -10.44 29.58 -7.46
CA LYS A 98 -11.43 30.59 -7.82
C LYS A 98 -10.94 31.19 -9.13
N VAL A 99 -11.56 30.77 -10.23
CA VAL A 99 -11.42 31.46 -11.51
C VAL A 99 -12.06 32.82 -11.30
N ALA A 100 -11.23 33.86 -11.31
CA ALA A 100 -11.62 35.25 -11.41
C ALA A 100 -11.96 35.59 -12.87
#